data_AF-A0A520CRZ8-F1
#
_entry.id   AF-A0A520CRZ8-F1
#
_cell.length_a   1.000
_cell.length_b   1.000
_cell.length_c   1.000
_cell.angle_alpha   90.00
_cell.angle_beta   90.00
_cell.angle_gamma   90.00
#
_symmetry.space_group_name_H-M   'P 1'
#
loop_
_entity.id
_entity.type
_entity.pdbx_description
1 polymer ?
#
loop_
_entity_poly.entity_id
_entity_poly.type
_entity_poly.pdbx_seq_one_letter_code
_entity_poly.pdbx_strand_id
1 'polypeptide(L)'
;MKIQVVRQACCSQDDQIGPLEMAFDVKPDCRLDEFLSVVQRSGFLQFSSSHSEMSCRFAGREVARVFSPYRLVGRKTRFAVAPETPVRDIPTRGVVEFDFDRPSTAVTAVGMDEARPPDSMLRRALRASLAVLLFVSGVLSVFALVVGLTFGFNLWRWDRPGVTVGWLVLVLLPLAVYRVVKNEPRSMRVLAVCAIVFWVPPLYVVGRAFE
;
A
#
# COMPACT_ATOMS: atom_id res chain seq x y z
N MET A 1 6.17 29.15 22.27
CA MET A 1 7.16 29.44 21.22
C MET A 1 6.50 29.13 19.89
N LYS A 2 6.60 30.02 18.91
CA LYS A 2 5.89 29.87 17.65
C LYS A 2 6.75 29.13 16.64
N ILE A 3 6.24 28.02 16.12
CA ILE A 3 6.90 27.20 15.10
C ILE A 3 6.04 27.25 13.84
N GLN A 4 6.66 27.59 12.71
CA GLN A 4 6.01 27.51 11.41
C GLN A 4 6.13 26.09 10.88
N VAL A 5 4.99 25.48 10.55
CA VAL A 5 4.93 24.14 9.97
C VAL A 5 4.46 24.26 8.55
N VAL A 6 5.27 23.75 7.63
CA VAL A 6 5.00 23.72 6.19
C VAL A 6 4.77 22.27 5.80
N ARG A 7 3.78 22.02 4.95
CA ARG A 7 3.54 20.71 4.35
C ARG A 7 3.61 20.80 2.84
N GLN A 8 4.10 19.74 2.22
CA GLN A 8 4.02 19.55 0.79
C GLN A 8 2.58 19.22 0.38
N ALA A 9 2.12 19.80 -0.73
CA ALA A 9 0.85 19.42 -1.33
C ALA A 9 0.91 18.00 -1.90
N CYS A 10 -0.17 17.25 -1.72
CA CYS A 10 -0.22 15.86 -2.20
C CYS A 10 -0.53 15.77 -3.70
N CYS A 11 -1.29 16.71 -4.23
CA CYS A 11 -1.65 16.84 -5.64
C CYS A 11 -1.94 18.31 -5.97
N SER A 12 -1.95 18.66 -7.27
CA SER A 12 -2.25 20.02 -7.73
C SER A 12 -3.64 20.53 -7.32
N GLN A 13 -4.53 19.63 -6.93
CA GLN A 13 -5.85 19.96 -6.39
C GLN A 13 -5.78 20.34 -4.89
N ASP A 14 -4.88 19.73 -4.12
CA ASP A 14 -4.70 20.05 -2.69
C ASP A 14 -4.05 21.42 -2.48
N ASP A 15 -3.26 21.90 -3.46
CA ASP A 15 -2.75 23.29 -3.49
C ASP A 15 -3.88 24.33 -3.37
N GLN A 16 -5.12 23.96 -3.70
CA GLN A 16 -6.28 24.86 -3.71
C GLN A 16 -7.23 24.69 -2.51
N ILE A 17 -7.08 23.62 -1.70
CA ILE A 17 -8.12 23.19 -0.74
C ILE A 17 -7.73 23.48 0.73
N GLY A 18 -6.49 23.87 1.03
CA GLY A 18 -6.14 24.27 2.39
C GLY A 18 -4.77 24.94 2.52
N PRO A 19 -4.47 25.51 3.70
CA PRO A 19 -3.19 26.15 3.94
C PRO A 19 -2.05 25.12 3.85
N LEU A 20 -0.97 25.49 3.15
CA LEU A 20 0.28 24.73 3.10
C LEU A 20 1.21 25.08 4.26
N GLU A 21 0.88 26.14 4.99
CA GLU A 21 1.64 26.63 6.14
C GLU A 21 0.71 26.90 7.31
N MET A 22 1.12 26.49 8.50
CA MET A 22 0.38 26.74 9.74
C MET A 22 1.37 27.00 10.87
N ALA A 23 1.09 28.02 11.68
CA ALA A 23 1.89 28.29 12.86
C ALA A 23 1.28 27.63 14.10
N PHE A 24 2.10 26.94 14.86
CA PHE A 24 1.73 26.32 16.14
C PHE A 24 2.43 27.06 17.27
N ASP A 25 1.68 27.40 18.32
CA ASP A 25 2.27 27.86 19.57
C ASP A 25 2.53 26.64 20.47
N VAL A 26 3.80 26.38 20.73
CA VAL A 26 4.29 25.18 21.37
C VAL A 26 4.99 25.56 22.67
N LYS A 27 4.76 24.83 23.76
CA LYS A 27 5.46 25.12 25.02
C LYS A 27 6.97 24.88 24.87
N PRO A 28 7.84 25.63 25.57
CA PRO A 28 9.30 25.49 25.43
C PRO A 28 9.83 24.09 25.79
N ASP A 29 9.12 23.38 26.65
CA ASP A 29 9.41 22.03 27.14
C ASP A 29 8.65 20.93 26.37
N CYS A 30 7.93 21.30 25.31
CA CYS A 30 7.18 20.34 24.50
C CYS A 30 8.13 19.34 23.84
N ARG A 31 7.78 18.06 23.99
CA ARG A 31 8.50 16.93 23.41
C ARG A 31 8.15 16.76 21.93
N LEU A 32 9.04 16.12 21.17
CA LEU A 32 8.83 15.85 19.76
C LEU A 32 7.56 15.02 19.51
N ASP A 33 7.31 13.99 20.32
CA ASP A 33 6.11 13.16 20.19
C ASP A 33 4.80 13.90 20.47
N GLU A 34 4.80 14.77 21.49
CA GLU A 34 3.68 15.64 21.83
C GLU A 34 3.42 16.65 20.71
N PHE A 35 4.46 17.31 20.19
CA PHE A 35 4.37 18.24 19.07
C PHE A 35 3.77 17.58 17.83
N LEU A 36 4.28 16.41 17.43
CA LEU A 36 3.74 15.67 16.28
C LEU A 36 2.29 15.24 16.51
N SER A 37 1.93 14.89 17.75
CA SER A 37 0.55 14.55 18.09
C SER A 37 -0.39 15.75 17.94
N VAL A 38 0.05 16.96 18.31
CA VAL A 38 -0.72 18.20 18.12
C VAL A 38 -0.89 18.50 16.63
N VAL A 39 0.19 18.41 15.85
CA VAL A 39 0.15 18.64 14.39
C VAL A 39 -0.73 17.61 13.67
N GLN A 40 -0.73 16.35 14.10
CA GLN A 40 -1.62 15.32 13.53
C GLN A 40 -3.08 15.57 13.89
N ARG A 41 -3.37 15.91 15.15
CA ARG A 41 -4.75 16.14 15.64
C ARG A 41 -5.39 17.40 15.05
N SER A 42 -4.60 18.37 14.59
CA SER A 42 -5.14 19.56 13.93
C SER A 42 -5.72 19.28 12.54
N GLY A 43 -5.47 18.09 11.98
CA GLY A 43 -5.89 17.75 10.61
C GLY A 43 -5.11 18.50 9.52
N PHE A 44 -4.04 19.21 9.90
CA PHE A 44 -3.20 19.94 8.96
C PHE A 44 -2.49 19.01 7.96
N LEU A 45 -2.03 17.84 8.43
CA LEU A 45 -1.39 16.84 7.58
C LEU A 45 -2.44 16.10 6.75
N GLN A 46 -2.49 16.40 5.46
CA GLN A 46 -3.36 15.74 4.49
C GLN A 46 -2.61 14.64 3.75
N PHE A 47 -3.22 13.46 3.64
CA PHE A 47 -2.66 12.29 2.97
C PHE A 47 -3.56 11.86 1.81
N SER A 48 -3.01 11.16 0.83
CA SER A 48 -3.78 10.54 -0.24
C SER A 48 -3.59 9.02 -0.29
N SER A 49 -4.34 8.36 -1.18
CA SER A 49 -4.20 6.93 -1.44
C SER A 49 -2.81 6.55 -1.98
N SER A 50 -2.16 7.45 -2.73
CA SER A 50 -0.81 7.25 -3.28
C SER A 50 0.30 7.68 -2.32
N HIS A 51 0.01 8.63 -1.41
CA HIS A 51 0.98 9.15 -0.45
C HIS A 51 0.46 9.03 0.98
N SER A 52 0.88 7.96 1.65
CA SER A 52 0.39 7.57 2.99
C SER A 52 1.40 7.84 4.10
N GLU A 53 2.47 8.58 3.81
CA GLU A 53 3.62 8.77 4.68
C GLU A 53 4.31 10.11 4.37
N MET A 54 4.66 10.87 5.41
CA MET A 54 5.42 12.12 5.30
C MET A 54 6.63 12.10 6.23
N SER A 55 7.74 12.61 5.72
CA SER A 55 8.98 12.83 6.47
C SER A 55 8.92 14.22 7.10
N CYS A 56 9.01 14.28 8.43
CA CYS A 56 9.09 15.51 9.21
C CYS A 56 10.57 15.91 9.33
N ARG A 57 10.91 17.10 8.83
CA ARG A 57 12.26 17.63 8.78
C ARG A 57 12.38 18.93 9.54
N PHE A 58 13.46 19.03 10.31
CA PHE A 58 13.88 20.25 10.99
C PHE A 58 15.20 20.70 10.37
N ALA A 59 15.20 21.90 9.77
CA ALA A 59 16.36 22.44 9.04
C ALA A 59 16.97 21.42 8.05
N GLY A 60 16.11 20.69 7.31
CA GLY A 60 16.51 19.67 6.33
C GLY A 60 16.85 18.28 6.91
N ARG A 61 16.97 18.13 8.23
CA ARG A 61 17.22 16.83 8.88
C ARG A 61 15.91 16.12 9.22
N GLU A 62 15.73 14.88 8.76
CA GLU A 62 14.60 14.04 9.16
C GLU A 62 14.68 13.73 10.67
N VAL A 63 13.62 14.05 11.40
CA VAL A 63 13.50 13.76 12.84
C VAL A 63 12.43 12.71 13.12
N ALA A 64 11.42 12.62 12.26
CA ALA A 64 10.32 11.68 12.41
C ALA A 64 9.61 11.48 11.07
N ARG A 65 8.78 10.44 11.03
CA ARG A 65 8.06 9.98 9.86
C ARG A 65 6.66 9.60 10.28
N VAL A 66 5.70 10.34 9.75
CA VAL A 66 4.29 10.27 10.11
C VAL A 66 3.53 9.48 9.04
N PHE A 67 2.58 8.65 9.47
CA PHE A 67 1.75 7.85 8.58
C PHE A 67 0.30 8.33 8.58
N SER A 68 -0.37 8.15 7.45
CA SER A 68 -1.79 8.43 7.30
C SER A 68 -2.62 7.64 8.31
N PRO A 69 -3.57 8.29 9.02
CA PRO A 69 -4.46 7.61 9.95
C PRO A 69 -5.46 6.69 9.24
N TYR A 70 -5.70 6.89 7.94
CA TYR A 70 -6.67 6.14 7.14
C TYR A 70 -6.17 4.76 6.70
N ARG A 71 -4.93 4.39 7.05
CA ARG A 71 -4.38 3.07 6.74
C ARG A 71 -5.02 2.03 7.68
N LEU A 72 -5.62 0.99 7.11
CA LEU A 72 -6.23 -0.14 7.83
C LEU A 72 -5.29 -0.80 8.85
N VAL A 73 -3.99 -0.70 8.65
CA VAL A 73 -2.96 -1.06 9.64
C VAL A 73 -2.37 0.24 10.16
N GLY A 74 -2.88 0.70 11.32
CA GLY A 74 -2.36 1.89 11.99
C GLY A 74 -0.86 1.75 12.24
N ARG A 75 -0.05 2.45 11.45
CA ARG A 75 1.39 2.52 11.66
C ARG A 75 1.67 3.67 12.61
N LYS A 76 2.39 3.37 13.70
CA LYS A 76 2.87 4.40 14.61
C LYS A 76 3.94 5.25 13.92
N THR A 77 4.00 6.53 14.28
CA THR A 77 5.08 7.45 13.89
C THR A 77 6.43 6.78 14.15
N ARG A 78 7.34 6.85 13.18
CA ARG A 78 8.73 6.42 13.35
C ARG A 78 9.56 7.64 13.68
N PHE A 79 10.44 7.51 14.66
CA PHE A 79 11.27 8.61 15.13
C PHE A 79 12.72 8.33 14.74
N ALA A 80 13.37 9.29 14.09
CA ALA A 80 14.81 9.25 13.80
C ALA A 80 15.63 9.88 14.93
N VAL A 81 14.99 10.69 15.78
CA VAL A 81 15.53 11.27 17.01
C VAL A 81 14.68 10.79 18.19
N ALA A 82 15.23 10.71 19.41
CA ALA A 82 14.46 10.23 20.56
C ALA A 82 13.14 11.03 20.76
N PRO A 83 11.98 10.38 20.92
CA PRO A 83 10.67 11.05 20.95
C PRO A 83 10.52 12.02 22.15
N GLU A 84 11.24 11.77 23.24
CA GLU A 84 11.35 12.62 24.41
C GLU A 84 12.22 13.88 24.22
N THR A 85 12.89 14.02 23.07
CA THR A 85 13.73 15.19 22.80
C THR A 85 12.86 16.45 22.78
N PRO A 86 13.19 17.50 23.56
CA PRO A 86 12.49 18.77 23.52
C PRO A 86 12.64 19.42 22.14
N VAL A 87 11.54 19.93 21.58
CA VAL A 87 11.55 20.52 20.22
C VAL A 87 12.52 21.71 20.12
N ARG A 88 12.73 22.44 21.22
CA ARG A 88 13.69 23.55 21.28
C ARG A 88 15.16 23.12 21.13
N ASP A 89 15.48 21.86 21.46
CA ASP A 89 16.86 21.34 21.42
C ASP A 89 17.19 20.77 20.03
N ILE A 90 16.16 20.58 19.18
CA ILE A 90 16.34 20.23 17.77
C ILE A 90 16.75 21.51 17.03
N PRO A 91 17.79 21.48 16.18
CA PRO A 91 18.16 22.66 15.40
C PRO A 91 17.03 23.01 14.45
N THR A 92 16.27 24.06 14.79
CA THR A 92 15.18 24.57 13.96
C THR A 92 15.56 25.98 13.49
N ARG A 93 15.31 26.30 12.22
CA ARG A 93 15.29 27.70 11.77
C ARG A 93 13.91 28.35 11.98
N GLY A 94 13.14 27.84 12.95
CA GLY A 94 11.74 28.21 13.17
C GLY A 94 10.74 27.58 12.19
N VAL A 95 11.22 26.82 11.20
CA VAL A 95 10.40 26.15 10.19
C VAL A 95 10.59 24.63 10.27
N VAL A 96 9.46 23.91 10.23
CA VAL A 96 9.38 22.45 10.17
C VAL A 96 8.68 22.06 8.88
N GLU A 97 9.31 21.19 8.11
CA GLU A 97 8.83 20.77 6.79
C GLU A 97 8.30 19.33 6.86
N PHE A 98 7.13 19.11 6.27
CA PHE A 98 6.53 17.81 6.06
C PHE A 98 6.48 17.52 4.57
N ASP A 99 7.39 16.67 4.11
CA ASP A 99 7.46 16.28 2.70
C ASP A 99 7.03 14.84 2.51
N PHE A 100 6.39 14.59 1.38
CA PHE A 100 6.31 13.24 0.85
C PHE A 100 7.69 12.85 0.32
N ASP A 101 8.19 11.66 0.67
CA ASP A 101 9.50 11.17 0.23
C ASP A 101 9.63 11.22 -1.31
N ARG A 102 10.13 12.35 -1.83
CA ARG A 102 10.99 12.37 -3.00
C ARG A 102 12.39 12.05 -2.50
N PRO A 103 13.15 11.17 -3.19
CA PRO A 103 14.58 11.10 -2.94
C PRO A 103 15.13 12.50 -3.19
N SER A 104 15.51 13.21 -2.13
CA SER A 104 16.03 14.57 -2.21
C SER A 104 17.40 14.51 -2.84
N THR A 105 17.49 14.87 -4.13
CA THR A 105 18.73 14.95 -4.93
C THR A 105 19.62 16.14 -4.54
N ALA A 106 19.66 16.53 -3.27
CA ALA A 106 20.55 17.58 -2.80
C ALA A 106 20.78 17.41 -1.29
N VAL A 107 21.92 16.84 -0.90
CA VAL A 107 23.17 17.56 -0.58
C VAL A 107 24.27 16.51 -0.35
N THR A 108 25.19 16.45 -1.32
CA THR A 108 26.64 16.16 -1.23
C THR A 108 27.14 14.88 -0.54
N ALA A 109 27.42 13.88 -1.39
CA ALA A 109 28.56 12.95 -1.42
C ALA A 109 29.27 12.59 -0.10
N VAL A 110 29.20 11.31 0.29
CA VAL A 110 30.27 10.29 0.17
C VAL A 110 29.74 9.03 0.84
N GLY A 111 29.74 7.90 0.11
CA GLY A 111 29.63 6.58 0.72
C GLY A 111 28.58 5.67 0.11
N MET A 112 29.09 4.74 -0.72
CA MET A 112 28.54 3.42 -1.00
C MET A 112 27.12 3.35 -1.56
N ASP A 113 27.12 3.14 -2.87
CA ASP A 113 26.33 2.17 -3.62
C ASP A 113 25.73 1.05 -2.73
N GLU A 114 24.62 1.34 -2.06
CA GLU A 114 23.82 0.33 -1.38
C GLU A 114 22.69 -0.07 -2.33
N ALA A 115 22.95 -1.15 -3.05
CA ALA A 115 22.05 -1.78 -4.01
C ALA A 115 20.62 -1.85 -3.44
N ARG A 116 19.72 -1.06 -4.02
CA ARG A 116 18.29 -1.07 -3.73
C ARG A 116 17.80 -2.53 -3.79
N PRO A 117 17.20 -3.09 -2.72
CA PRO A 117 16.89 -4.52 -2.68
C PRO A 117 15.91 -4.90 -3.80
N PRO A 118 16.11 -6.06 -4.46
CA PRO A 118 15.31 -6.51 -5.61
C PRO A 118 13.82 -6.72 -5.30
N ASP A 119 13.43 -6.68 -4.02
CA ASP A 119 12.07 -6.89 -3.53
C ASP A 119 11.02 -5.93 -4.12
N SER A 120 11.42 -4.70 -4.47
CA SER A 120 10.49 -3.71 -5.02
C SER A 120 10.08 -4.00 -6.47
N MET A 121 10.99 -4.55 -7.28
CA MET A 121 10.68 -4.96 -8.66
C MET A 121 9.87 -6.25 -8.68
N LEU A 122 10.29 -7.24 -7.89
CA LEU A 122 9.59 -8.53 -7.81
C LEU A 122 8.14 -8.34 -7.33
N ARG A 123 7.91 -7.47 -6.33
CA ARG A 123 6.56 -7.16 -5.84
C ARG A 123 5.70 -6.43 -6.89
N ARG A 124 6.28 -5.55 -7.71
CA ARG A 124 5.56 -4.90 -8.82
C ARG A 124 5.20 -5.91 -9.92
N ALA A 125 6.14 -6.76 -10.31
CA ALA A 125 5.92 -7.81 -11.30
C ALA A 125 4.82 -8.79 -10.85
N LEU A 126 4.84 -9.23 -9.58
CA LEU A 126 3.80 -10.08 -8.99
C LEU A 126 2.42 -9.42 -8.98
N ARG A 127 2.34 -8.10 -8.74
CA ARG A 127 1.06 -7.38 -8.79
C ARG A 127 0.53 -7.26 -10.21
N ALA A 128 1.41 -6.94 -11.16
CA ALA A 128 1.04 -6.89 -12.56
C ALA A 128 0.53 -8.25 -13.05
N SER A 129 1.21 -9.35 -12.69
CA SER A 129 0.77 -10.70 -13.06
C SER A 129 -0.56 -11.09 -12.43
N LEU A 130 -0.81 -10.76 -11.16
CA LEU A 130 -2.11 -10.99 -10.51
C LEU A 130 -3.25 -10.17 -11.14
N ALA A 131 -2.98 -8.93 -11.56
CA ALA A 131 -3.98 -8.09 -12.24
C ALA A 131 -4.36 -8.67 -13.61
N VAL A 132 -3.37 -9.14 -14.39
CA VAL A 132 -3.62 -9.85 -15.65
C VAL A 132 -4.40 -11.14 -15.39
N LEU A 133 -4.03 -11.90 -14.36
CA LEU A 133 -4.72 -13.14 -14.00
C LEU A 133 -6.17 -12.90 -13.58
N LEU A 134 -6.46 -11.80 -12.87
CA LEU A 134 -7.83 -11.42 -12.51
C LEU A 134 -8.68 -11.14 -13.76
N PHE A 135 -8.13 -10.44 -14.74
CA PHE A 135 -8.81 -10.18 -16.00
C PHE A 135 -9.08 -11.48 -16.77
N VAL A 136 -8.06 -12.32 -16.98
CA VAL A 136 -8.16 -13.59 -17.70
C VAL A 136 -9.13 -14.55 -17.02
N SER A 137 -9.02 -14.71 -15.70
CA SER A 137 -9.95 -15.57 -14.93
C SER A 137 -11.38 -15.05 -14.98
N GLY A 138 -11.58 -13.73 -14.96
CA GLY A 138 -12.91 -13.11 -15.10
C GLY A 138 -13.57 -13.48 -16.42
N VAL A 139 -12.85 -13.36 -17.53
CA VAL A 139 -13.35 -13.76 -18.87
C VAL A 139 -13.70 -15.24 -18.91
N LEU A 140 -12.81 -16.11 -18.39
CA LEU A 140 -13.04 -17.56 -18.35
C LEU A 140 -14.25 -17.94 -17.49
N SER A 141 -14.44 -17.27 -16.35
CA SER A 141 -15.58 -17.50 -15.45
C SER A 141 -16.91 -17.13 -16.13
N VAL A 142 -16.97 -15.97 -16.80
CA VAL A 142 -18.16 -15.56 -17.56
C VAL A 142 -18.46 -16.55 -18.68
N PHE A 143 -17.43 -16.96 -19.45
CA PHE A 143 -17.60 -17.95 -20.51
C PHE A 143 -18.10 -19.29 -19.98
N ALA A 144 -17.52 -19.81 -18.91
CA ALA A 144 -17.94 -21.05 -18.27
C ALA A 144 -19.37 -20.97 -17.72
N LEU A 145 -19.78 -19.80 -17.22
CA LEU A 145 -21.14 -19.56 -16.75
C LEU A 145 -22.14 -19.55 -17.92
N VAL A 146 -21.82 -18.87 -19.02
CA VAL A 146 -22.64 -18.86 -20.24
C VAL A 146 -22.78 -20.28 -20.79
N VAL A 147 -21.67 -21.01 -21.00
CA VAL A 147 -21.68 -22.39 -21.49
C VAL A 147 -22.46 -23.32 -20.55
N GLY A 148 -22.27 -23.14 -19.24
CA GLY A 148 -23.00 -23.88 -18.21
C GLY A 148 -24.51 -23.72 -18.33
N LEU A 149 -24.97 -22.48 -18.53
CA LEU A 149 -26.38 -22.14 -18.67
C LEU A 149 -26.97 -22.55 -20.03
N THR A 150 -26.26 -22.31 -21.14
CA THR A 150 -26.79 -22.51 -22.50
C THR A 150 -26.85 -23.98 -22.90
N PHE A 151 -25.82 -24.75 -22.59
CA PHE A 151 -25.78 -26.17 -22.95
C PHE A 151 -26.50 -27.05 -21.94
N GLY A 152 -27.15 -26.44 -20.93
CA GLY A 152 -27.80 -27.16 -19.85
C GLY A 152 -26.85 -28.20 -19.28
N PHE A 153 -25.59 -27.79 -19.06
CA PHE A 153 -24.56 -28.64 -18.49
C PHE A 153 -25.23 -29.26 -17.28
N ASN A 154 -25.43 -30.58 -17.33
CA ASN A 154 -26.23 -31.30 -16.37
C ASN A 154 -25.39 -31.44 -15.08
N LEU A 155 -24.99 -30.28 -14.54
CA LEU A 155 -24.17 -30.01 -13.36
C LEU A 155 -24.83 -30.57 -12.10
N TRP A 156 -26.08 -31.06 -12.24
CA TRP A 156 -26.81 -31.76 -11.21
C TRP A 156 -26.92 -33.27 -11.43
N ARG A 157 -26.13 -33.85 -12.34
CA ARG A 157 -25.93 -35.31 -12.32
C ARG A 157 -25.09 -35.68 -11.10
N TRP A 158 -25.79 -36.18 -10.09
CA TRP A 158 -25.21 -36.74 -8.86
C TRP A 158 -24.17 -37.83 -9.13
N ASP A 159 -24.21 -38.44 -10.31
CA ASP A 159 -23.31 -39.50 -10.76
C ASP A 159 -21.87 -38.99 -11.00
N ARG A 160 -21.65 -37.67 -11.15
CA ARG A 160 -20.34 -37.07 -11.43
C ARG A 160 -20.12 -35.75 -10.68
N PRO A 161 -20.07 -35.75 -9.34
CA PRO A 161 -19.96 -34.54 -8.53
C PRO A 161 -18.66 -33.75 -8.78
N GLY A 162 -17.60 -34.43 -9.23
CA GLY A 162 -16.31 -33.80 -9.53
C GLY A 162 -16.39 -32.74 -10.64
N VAL A 163 -17.27 -32.93 -11.63
CA VAL A 163 -17.44 -31.97 -12.74
C VAL A 163 -18.09 -30.68 -12.22
N THR A 164 -19.09 -30.80 -11.36
CA THR A 164 -19.79 -29.67 -10.73
C THR A 164 -18.87 -28.87 -9.82
N VAL A 165 -18.06 -29.57 -9.02
CA VAL A 165 -17.06 -28.94 -8.14
C VAL A 165 -16.01 -28.21 -8.98
N GLY A 166 -15.49 -28.83 -10.03
CA GLY A 166 -14.52 -28.20 -10.93
C GLY A 166 -15.07 -26.95 -11.62
N TRP A 167 -16.32 -27.01 -12.09
CA TRP A 167 -17.01 -25.86 -12.68
C TRP A 167 -17.21 -24.72 -11.67
N LEU A 168 -17.67 -25.02 -10.45
CA LEU A 168 -17.82 -24.02 -9.39
C LEU A 168 -16.49 -23.36 -9.01
N VAL A 169 -15.41 -24.14 -8.93
CA VAL A 169 -14.06 -23.61 -8.67
C VAL A 169 -13.65 -22.62 -9.77
N LEU A 170 -13.89 -22.96 -11.04
CA LEU A 170 -13.60 -22.09 -12.18
C LEU A 170 -14.42 -20.80 -12.13
N VAL A 171 -15.72 -20.90 -11.82
CA VAL A 171 -16.62 -19.74 -11.72
C VAL A 171 -16.23 -18.81 -10.56
N LEU A 172 -15.85 -19.39 -9.41
CA LEU A 172 -15.46 -18.64 -8.21
C LEU A 172 -14.00 -18.16 -8.21
N LEU A 173 -13.19 -18.60 -9.17
CA LEU A 173 -11.77 -18.24 -9.29
C LEU A 173 -11.51 -16.73 -9.25
N PRO A 174 -12.25 -15.87 -10.00
CA PRO A 174 -12.00 -14.43 -10.01
C PRO A 174 -12.26 -13.79 -8.64
N LEU A 175 -13.23 -14.31 -7.89
CA LEU A 175 -13.54 -13.81 -6.54
C LEU A 175 -12.39 -14.12 -5.56
N ALA A 176 -11.80 -15.32 -5.69
CA ALA A 176 -10.64 -15.71 -4.90
C ALA A 176 -9.42 -14.82 -5.23
N VAL A 177 -9.13 -14.60 -6.52
CA VAL A 177 -8.04 -13.71 -6.97
C VAL A 177 -8.29 -12.27 -6.52
N TYR A 178 -9.52 -11.76 -6.65
CA TYR A 178 -9.90 -10.42 -6.19
C TYR A 178 -9.66 -10.23 -4.69
N ARG A 179 -10.03 -11.23 -3.86
CA ARG A 179 -9.78 -11.18 -2.41
C ARG A 179 -8.29 -11.12 -2.09
N VAL A 180 -7.45 -11.84 -2.82
CA VAL A 180 -5.98 -11.81 -2.64
C VAL A 180 -5.39 -10.46 -3.05
N VAL A 181 -5.88 -9.85 -4.14
CA VAL A 181 -5.42 -8.53 -4.59
C VAL A 181 -5.84 -7.43 -3.60
N LYS A 182 -7.08 -7.52 -3.08
CA LYS A 182 -7.64 -6.52 -2.15
C LYS A 182 -7.02 -6.59 -0.76
N ASN A 183 -6.80 -7.80 -0.24
CA ASN A 183 -6.22 -8.00 1.08
C ASN A 183 -4.71 -8.23 0.93
N GLU A 184 -3.91 -7.17 1.07
CA GLU A 184 -2.44 -7.26 0.97
C GLU A 184 -1.91 -8.44 1.82
N PRO A 185 -1.31 -9.47 1.19
CA PRO A 185 -0.78 -10.60 1.95
C PRO A 185 0.37 -10.12 2.82
N ARG A 186 0.29 -10.41 4.13
CA ARG A 186 1.36 -10.09 5.09
C ARG A 186 2.70 -10.74 4.75
N SER A 187 2.70 -11.81 3.94
CA SER A 187 3.88 -12.58 3.59
C SER A 187 4.00 -12.79 2.08
N MET A 188 5.21 -12.55 1.57
CA MET A 188 5.57 -12.75 0.16
C MET A 188 5.42 -14.21 -0.28
N ARG A 189 5.57 -15.17 0.66
CA ARG A 189 5.36 -16.60 0.40
C ARG A 189 3.91 -16.91 0.05
N VAL A 190 2.94 -16.26 0.70
CA VAL A 190 1.51 -16.47 0.41
C VAL A 190 1.18 -15.98 -0.99
N LEU A 191 1.75 -14.84 -1.39
CA LEU A 191 1.57 -14.25 -2.72
C LEU A 191 2.13 -15.17 -3.82
N ALA A 192 3.32 -15.73 -3.60
CA ALA A 192 3.95 -16.68 -4.51
C ALA A 192 3.18 -18.00 -4.61
N VAL A 193 2.73 -18.56 -3.47
CA VAL A 193 1.91 -19.78 -3.44
C VAL A 193 0.57 -19.56 -4.16
N CYS A 194 -0.11 -18.44 -3.94
CA CYS A 194 -1.33 -18.12 -4.67
C CYS A 194 -1.07 -18.00 -6.18
N ALA A 195 -0.02 -17.28 -6.60
CA ALA A 195 0.33 -17.18 -8.01
C ALA A 195 0.58 -18.57 -8.63
N ILE A 196 1.34 -19.44 -7.96
CA ILE A 196 1.61 -20.80 -8.43
C ILE A 196 0.32 -21.63 -8.48
N VAL A 197 -0.46 -21.66 -7.40
CA VAL A 197 -1.71 -22.44 -7.32
C VAL A 197 -2.72 -22.00 -8.39
N PHE A 198 -2.81 -20.70 -8.69
CA PHE A 198 -3.69 -20.19 -9.73
C PHE A 198 -3.15 -20.32 -11.16
N TRP A 199 -1.83 -20.50 -11.34
CA TRP A 199 -1.22 -20.75 -12.65
C TRP A 199 -1.08 -22.25 -12.98
N VAL A 200 -1.04 -23.15 -12.00
CA VAL A 200 -0.62 -24.54 -12.20
C VAL A 200 -1.73 -25.51 -12.65
N PRO A 201 -3.05 -25.26 -12.47
CA PRO A 201 -4.02 -26.01 -13.29
C PRO A 201 -5.21 -25.21 -13.82
N PRO A 202 -5.50 -25.37 -15.13
CA PRO A 202 -6.29 -26.53 -15.58
C PRO A 202 -5.55 -27.52 -16.50
N LEU A 203 -4.24 -27.36 -16.73
CA LEU A 203 -3.49 -28.23 -17.65
C LEU A 203 -3.49 -29.71 -17.23
N TYR A 204 -3.60 -30.01 -15.93
CA TYR A 204 -3.62 -31.39 -15.44
C TYR A 204 -5.01 -32.07 -15.49
N VAL A 205 -6.11 -31.30 -15.51
CA VAL A 205 -7.47 -31.87 -15.47
C VAL A 205 -8.01 -32.11 -16.88
N VAL A 206 -7.60 -31.30 -17.87
CA VAL A 206 -8.01 -31.50 -19.27
C VAL A 206 -7.38 -32.76 -19.89
N GLY A 207 -6.16 -33.11 -19.48
CA GLY A 207 -5.45 -34.29 -20.03
C GLY A 207 -6.04 -35.65 -19.65
N ARG A 208 -6.79 -35.76 -18.54
CA ARG A 208 -7.40 -37.03 -18.09
C ARG A 208 -8.91 -37.15 -18.35
N ALA A 209 -9.58 -36.06 -18.77
CA ALA A 209 -11.01 -36.10 -19.05
C ALA A 209 -11.34 -36.57 -20.48
N PHE A 210 -10.32 -36.80 -21.31
CA PHE A 210 -10.43 -37.24 -22.70
C PHE A 210 -9.83 -38.64 -22.96
N GLU A 211 -9.44 -39.37 -21.91
CA GLU A 211 -9.23 -40.82 -21.93
C GLU A 211 -10.46 -41.53 -21.33
#